data_AF-A0AAV4IGR8-F1
#
_entry.id   AF-A0AAV4IGR8-F1
#
_cell.length_a   1.000
_cell.length_b   1.000
_cell.length_c   1.000
_cell.angle_alpha   90.00
_cell.angle_beta   90.00
_cell.angle_gamma   90.00
#
_symmetry.space_group_name_H-M   'P 1'
#
loop_
_entity.id
_entity.type
_entity.pdbx_description
1 polymer ?
#
loop_
_entity_poly.entity_id
_entity_poly.type
_entity_poly.pdbx_seq_one_letter_code
_entity_poly.pdbx_strand_id
1 'polypeptide(L)'
;MDQTAHAFTVKRKTKRWPLVIFFNIIDLSSIAARAVYRMKFSISNFSHEDNRQAFSINIGRSLAVAHIQRRSAVPTLQDPIRQNISTVLNSPAPQCTPAAGAPHSKRAKADGNAKQK
;
A
#
# COMPACT_ATOMS: atom_id res chain seq x y z
N MET A 1 18.85 8.34 6.86
CA MET A 1 18.37 7.35 5.86
C MET A 1 18.16 5.96 6.47
N ASP A 2 19.03 5.51 7.37
CA ASP A 2 18.95 4.16 7.96
C ASP A 2 17.65 3.90 8.76
N GLN A 3 17.26 4.82 9.64
CA GLN A 3 16.03 4.71 10.44
C GLN A 3 14.75 4.64 9.57
N THR A 4 14.72 5.39 8.47
CA THR A 4 13.62 5.32 7.51
C THR A 4 13.64 4.01 6.72
N ALA A 5 14.80 3.49 6.33
CA ALA A 5 14.89 2.22 5.62
C ALA A 5 14.37 1.05 6.48
N HIS A 6 14.70 1.05 7.78
CA HIS A 6 14.29 0.00 8.71
C HIS A 6 12.76 -0.13 8.88
N ALA A 7 12.02 0.99 8.89
CA ALA A 7 10.57 0.99 9.13
C ALA A 7 9.74 0.36 7.99
N PHE A 8 10.26 0.28 6.77
CA PHE A 8 9.58 -0.30 5.61
C PHE A 8 10.50 -1.26 4.84
N THR A 9 11.42 -1.92 5.55
CA THR A 9 12.40 -2.79 4.91
C THR A 9 11.73 -4.02 4.30
N VAL A 10 12.16 -4.40 3.09
CA VAL A 10 11.73 -5.64 2.44
C VAL A 10 12.67 -6.81 2.68
N LYS A 11 13.66 -6.64 3.56
CA LYS A 11 14.66 -7.67 3.89
C LYS A 11 13.99 -8.91 4.44
N ARG A 12 14.46 -10.07 3.98
CA ARG A 12 14.05 -11.38 4.48
C ARG A 12 15.25 -12.13 5.04
N LYS A 13 15.01 -13.10 5.92
CA LYS A 13 16.04 -14.05 6.36
C LYS A 13 16.44 -14.93 5.17
N THR A 14 17.68 -14.82 4.72
CA THR A 14 18.25 -15.58 3.60
C THR A 14 19.68 -15.98 3.91
N LYS A 15 20.10 -17.16 3.45
CA LYS A 15 21.50 -17.64 3.51
C LYS A 15 22.32 -17.22 2.28
N ARG A 16 21.68 -16.63 1.26
CA ARG A 16 22.29 -16.20 0.01
C ARG A 16 22.64 -14.72 0.11
N TRP A 17 23.92 -14.41 0.22
CA TRP A 17 24.41 -13.04 0.37
C TRP A 17 24.02 -12.08 -0.77
N PRO A 18 24.00 -12.47 -2.06
CA PRO A 18 23.59 -11.56 -3.13
C PRO A 18 22.15 -11.05 -2.99
N LEU A 19 21.27 -11.86 -2.40
CA LEU A 19 19.88 -11.48 -2.18
C LEU A 19 19.74 -10.39 -1.10
N VAL A 20 20.69 -10.34 -0.15
CA VAL A 20 20.74 -9.26 0.86
C VAL A 20 21.02 -7.92 0.20
N ILE A 21 21.95 -7.88 -0.76
CA ILE A 21 22.24 -6.68 -1.54
C ILE A 21 21.01 -6.24 -2.34
N PHE A 22 20.33 -7.19 -2.98
CA PHE A 22 19.12 -6.89 -3.73
C PHE A 22 18.03 -6.23 -2.87
N PHE A 23 17.81 -6.73 -1.64
CA PHE A 23 16.87 -6.08 -0.71
C PHE A 23 17.32 -4.68 -0.29
N ASN A 24 18.62 -4.46 -0.08
CA ASN A 24 19.14 -3.12 0.18
C ASN A 24 18.88 -2.15 -0.98
N ILE A 25 19.04 -2.62 -2.22
CA ILE A 25 18.79 -1.82 -3.42
C ILE A 25 17.31 -1.42 -3.48
N ILE A 26 16.38 -2.34 -3.21
CA ILE A 26 14.94 -2.05 -3.21
C ILE A 26 14.57 -1.02 -2.13
N ASP A 27 15.13 -1.15 -0.92
CA ASP A 27 14.88 -0.22 0.17
C ASP A 27 15.34 1.20 -0.21
N LEU A 28 16.52 1.33 -0.83
CA LEU A 28 17.06 2.61 -1.27
C LEU A 28 16.28 3.20 -2.47
N SER A 29 15.94 2.37 -3.46
CA SER A 29 15.19 2.82 -4.64
C SER A 29 13.79 3.31 -4.27
N SER A 30 13.15 2.69 -3.28
CA SER A 30 11.83 3.09 -2.80
C SER A 30 11.86 4.48 -2.14
N ILE A 31 12.93 4.79 -1.40
CA ILE A 31 13.14 6.12 -0.80
C ILE A 31 13.41 7.16 -1.90
N ALA A 32 14.27 6.83 -2.87
CA ALA A 32 14.61 7.72 -3.98
C ALA A 32 13.39 8.01 -4.88
N ALA A 33 12.62 6.99 -5.25
CA ALA A 33 11.41 7.13 -6.05
C ALA A 33 10.38 8.03 -5.35
N ARG A 34 10.22 7.89 -4.03
CA ARG A 34 9.35 8.77 -3.24
C ARG A 34 9.84 10.21 -3.25
N ALA A 35 11.14 10.45 -3.14
CA ALA A 35 11.69 11.81 -3.19
C ALA A 35 11.35 12.49 -4.52
N VAL A 36 11.52 11.79 -5.65
CA VAL A 36 11.13 12.28 -6.98
C VAL A 36 9.63 12.50 -7.09
N TYR A 37 8.82 11.55 -6.60
CA TYR A 37 7.36 11.68 -6.57
C TYR A 37 6.92 12.94 -5.81
N ARG A 38 7.48 13.16 -4.62
CA ARG A 38 7.22 14.38 -3.83
C ARG A 38 7.61 15.64 -4.60
N MET A 39 8.78 15.68 -5.23
CA MET A 39 9.20 16.84 -6.03
C MET A 39 8.23 17.17 -7.16
N LYS A 40 7.69 16.16 -7.86
CA LYS A 40 6.76 16.37 -8.97
C LYS A 40 5.35 16.79 -8.53
N PHE A 41 4.88 16.31 -7.39
CA PHE A 41 3.50 16.54 -6.92
C PHE A 41 3.37 17.56 -5.76
N SER A 42 4.49 18.09 -5.25
CA SER A 42 4.54 19.08 -4.14
C SER A 42 3.98 20.46 -4.48
N ILE A 43 3.73 20.78 -5.76
CA ILE A 43 3.39 22.14 -6.18
C ILE A 43 1.91 22.50 -5.94
N SER A 44 1.00 21.53 -5.73
CA SER A 44 -0.44 21.86 -5.68
C SER A 44 -1.28 21.25 -4.56
N ASN A 45 -0.94 20.12 -3.92
CA ASN A 45 -1.93 19.40 -3.11
C ASN A 45 -1.39 18.52 -1.95
N PHE A 46 -0.31 18.92 -1.26
CA PHE A 46 0.13 18.14 -0.09
C PHE A 46 -0.38 18.73 1.22
N SER A 47 -1.55 18.23 1.66
CA SER A 47 -1.87 18.19 3.08
C SER A 47 -0.82 17.36 3.81
N HIS A 48 -0.51 17.76 5.03
CA HIS A 48 0.72 17.53 5.80
C HIS A 48 1.06 16.07 6.15
N GLU A 49 0.37 15.08 5.58
CA GLU A 49 0.53 13.66 5.91
C GLU A 49 0.69 12.82 4.63
N ASP A 50 1.86 12.96 3.99
CA ASP A 50 2.28 12.11 2.89
C ASP A 50 2.57 10.69 3.41
N ASN A 51 1.50 9.90 3.55
CA ASN A 51 1.52 8.53 4.06
C ASN A 51 2.44 7.67 3.20
N ARG A 52 3.69 7.49 3.65
CA ARG A 52 4.71 6.67 2.98
C ARG A 52 4.20 5.26 2.65
N GLN A 53 3.38 4.69 3.52
CA GLN A 53 2.74 3.40 3.30
C GLN A 53 1.83 3.40 2.08
N ALA A 54 1.04 4.46 1.89
CA ALA A 54 0.14 4.58 0.75
C ALA A 54 0.93 4.66 -0.58
N PHE A 55 2.04 5.41 -0.59
CA PHE A 55 2.96 5.43 -1.74
C PHE A 55 3.48 4.02 -2.05
N SER A 56 4.01 3.30 -1.05
CA SER A 56 4.55 1.95 -1.25
C SER A 56 3.48 0.95 -1.72
N ILE A 57 2.25 1.05 -1.21
CA ILE A 57 1.12 0.22 -1.67
C ILE A 57 0.77 0.54 -3.12
N ASN A 58 0.74 1.83 -3.48
CA ASN A 58 0.41 2.25 -4.84
C ASN A 58 1.44 1.74 -5.86
N ILE A 59 2.73 1.92 -5.60
CA ILE A 59 3.77 1.39 -6.51
C ILE A 59 3.72 -0.14 -6.58
N GLY A 60 3.54 -0.81 -5.44
CA GLY A 60 3.46 -2.28 -5.39
C GLY A 60 2.28 -2.80 -6.20
N ARG A 61 1.14 -2.12 -6.11
CA ARG A 61 -0.06 -2.43 -6.90
C ARG A 61 0.18 -2.18 -8.39
N SER A 62 0.75 -1.04 -8.76
CA SER A 62 1.07 -0.71 -10.17
C SER A 62 1.98 -1.75 -10.82
N LEU A 63 2.97 -2.26 -10.09
CA LEU A 63 3.88 -3.31 -10.57
C LEU A 63 3.18 -4.68 -10.64
N ALA A 64 2.29 -4.97 -9.70
CA ALA A 64 1.61 -6.27 -9.62
C ALA A 64 0.45 -6.42 -10.62
N VAL A 65 -0.25 -5.33 -10.99
CA VAL A 65 -1.46 -5.38 -11.83
C VAL A 65 -1.22 -6.12 -13.16
N ALA A 66 -0.14 -5.79 -13.88
CA ALA A 66 0.17 -6.45 -15.15
C ALA A 66 0.38 -7.97 -14.99
N HIS A 67 1.00 -8.39 -13.89
CA HIS A 67 1.20 -9.80 -13.58
C HIS A 67 -0.10 -10.49 -13.16
N ILE A 68 -0.92 -9.81 -12.35
CA ILE A 68 -2.23 -10.29 -11.89
C ILE A 68 -3.17 -10.51 -13.09
N GLN A 69 -3.21 -9.57 -14.04
CA GLN A 69 -4.00 -9.69 -15.28
C GLN A 69 -3.55 -10.87 -16.14
N ARG A 70 -2.23 -11.10 -16.27
CA ARG A 70 -1.73 -12.28 -16.98
C ARG A 70 -2.15 -13.57 -16.27
N ARG A 71 -2.11 -13.58 -14.94
CA ARG A 71 -2.48 -14.74 -14.13
C ARG A 71 -3.98 -15.06 -14.21
N SER A 72 -4.86 -14.06 -14.35
CA SER A 72 -6.30 -14.32 -14.51
C SER A 72 -6.66 -15.10 -15.77
N ALA A 73 -5.84 -15.02 -16.82
CA ALA A 73 -6.06 -15.75 -18.07
C ALA A 73 -5.72 -17.24 -17.98
N VAL A 74 -5.05 -17.70 -16.93
CA VAL A 74 -4.66 -19.11 -16.76
C VAL A 74 -5.92 -19.94 -16.47
N PRO A 75 -6.25 -20.99 -17.23
CA PRO A 75 -7.50 -21.76 -17.08
C PRO A 75 -7.51 -22.70 -15.86
N THR A 76 -6.35 -23.11 -15.35
CA THR A 76 -6.21 -24.02 -14.19
C THR A 76 -6.27 -23.32 -12.83
N LEU A 77 -6.51 -22.00 -12.81
CA LEU A 77 -6.53 -21.24 -11.58
C LEU A 77 -7.80 -21.53 -10.76
N GLN A 78 -7.63 -21.77 -9.46
CA GLN A 78 -8.73 -22.03 -8.52
C GLN A 78 -9.70 -20.84 -8.43
N ASP A 79 -10.99 -21.13 -8.37
CA ASP A 79 -12.08 -20.16 -8.31
C ASP A 79 -11.96 -19.08 -7.22
N PRO A 80 -11.59 -19.39 -5.95
CA PRO A 80 -11.42 -18.34 -4.94
C PRO A 80 -10.31 -17.34 -5.31
N ILE A 81 -9.26 -17.79 -6.00
CA ILE A 81 -8.17 -16.92 -6.44
C ILE A 81 -8.66 -16.03 -7.59
N ARG A 82 -9.48 -16.55 -8.51
CA ARG A 82 -10.09 -15.75 -9.59
C ARG A 82 -10.98 -14.63 -9.07
N GLN A 83 -11.81 -14.93 -8.07
CA GLN A 83 -12.68 -13.95 -7.41
C GLN A 83 -11.87 -12.87 -6.68
N ASN A 84 -10.77 -13.25 -6.01
CA ASN A 84 -9.88 -12.28 -5.39
C ASN A 84 -9.19 -11.40 -6.43
N ILE A 85 -8.74 -11.99 -7.54
CA ILE A 85 -8.11 -11.24 -8.64
C ILE A 85 -9.11 -10.25 -9.26
N SER A 86 -10.33 -10.66 -9.56
CA SER A 86 -11.35 -9.74 -10.10
C SER A 86 -11.64 -8.60 -9.12
N THR A 87 -11.72 -8.89 -7.83
CA THR A 87 -11.90 -7.86 -6.78
C THR A 87 -10.73 -6.86 -6.74
N VAL A 88 -9.49 -7.34 -6.82
CA VAL A 88 -8.28 -6.50 -6.80
C VAL A 88 -8.11 -5.70 -8.09
N LEU A 89 -8.55 -6.21 -9.23
CA LEU A 89 -8.52 -5.47 -10.50
C LEU A 89 -9.66 -4.44 -10.61
N ASN A 90 -10.84 -4.75 -10.07
CA ASN A 90 -12.02 -3.87 -10.12
C ASN A 90 -12.02 -2.79 -9.03
N SER A 91 -11.30 -3.00 -7.92
CA SER A 91 -11.11 -1.93 -6.95
C SER A 91 -10.32 -0.81 -7.64
N PRO A 92 -10.73 0.47 -7.56
CA PRO A 92 -9.81 1.55 -7.91
C PRO A 92 -8.55 1.38 -7.03
N ALA A 93 -7.38 1.80 -7.54
CA ALA A 93 -6.20 2.01 -6.68
C ALA A 93 -6.65 2.71 -5.37
N PRO A 94 -5.99 2.53 -4.21
CA PRO A 94 -6.15 3.52 -3.16
C PRO A 94 -5.68 4.85 -3.75
N GLN A 95 -6.64 5.59 -4.31
CA GLN A 95 -6.43 6.89 -4.87
C GLN A 95 -6.23 7.73 -3.63
N CYS A 96 -5.12 8.45 -3.55
CA CYS A 96 -5.12 9.70 -2.80
C CYS A 96 -6.10 10.63 -3.54
N THR A 97 -7.39 10.36 -3.43
CA THR A 97 -8.40 11.36 -3.69
C THR A 97 -8.29 12.33 -2.51
N PRO A 98 -7.96 13.62 -2.73
CA PRO A 98 -8.21 14.62 -1.71
C PRO A 98 -9.72 14.65 -1.51
N ALA A 99 -10.18 14.00 -0.44
CA ALA A 99 -11.59 14.01 -0.06
C ALA A 99 -11.96 15.47 0.24
N ALA A 100 -12.63 16.11 -0.73
CA ALA A 100 -13.45 17.28 -0.48
C ALA A 100 -14.45 16.95 0.64
N GLY A 101 -14.65 17.92 1.52
CA GLY A 101 -15.16 17.78 2.88
C GLY A 101 -16.34 16.83 3.10
N ALA A 102 -16.22 15.99 4.12
CA ALA A 102 -17.34 15.53 4.91
C ALA A 102 -17.05 15.84 6.39
N PRO A 103 -17.98 16.46 7.15
CA PRO A 103 -17.70 16.93 8.50
C PRO A 103 -17.61 15.76 9.49
N HIS A 104 -16.70 15.91 10.45
CA HIS A 104 -16.60 15.08 11.64
C HIS A 104 -17.95 15.01 12.38
N SER A 105 -18.62 13.87 12.32
CA SER A 105 -19.65 13.51 13.30
C SER A 105 -18.99 12.83 14.49
N LYS A 106 -19.23 13.41 15.66
CA LYS A 106 -18.63 13.04 16.95
C LYS A 106 -19.01 11.62 17.36
N ARG A 107 -18.01 10.91 17.86
CA ARG A 107 -18.14 9.65 18.59
C ARG A 107 -18.87 9.89 19.92
N ALA A 108 -20.10 9.38 20.06
CA ALA A 108 -20.73 9.24 21.37
C ALA A 108 -20.37 7.86 21.96
N LYS A 109 -19.76 7.86 23.15
CA LYS A 109 -19.55 6.66 23.98
C LYS A 109 -20.73 6.50 24.94
N ALA A 110 -21.10 5.23 25.13
CA ALA A 110 -21.57 4.54 26.34
C ALA A 110 -22.81 5.08 27.09
N ASP A 111 -23.82 4.21 27.21
CA ASP A 111 -24.28 3.57 28.47
C ASP A 111 -25.24 2.44 28.03
N GLY A 112 -25.15 1.17 28.46
CA GLY A 112 -25.02 0.68 29.82
C GLY A 112 -26.38 0.13 30.26
N ASN A 113 -26.71 -1.13 29.98
CA ASN A 113 -27.58 -1.88 30.90
C ASN A 113 -27.35 -3.39 30.80
N ALA A 114 -26.66 -3.89 31.83
CA ALA A 114 -26.68 -5.27 32.24
C ALA A 114 -27.91 -5.50 33.14
N LYS A 115 -28.33 -6.77 33.22
CA LYS A 115 -29.27 -7.40 34.16
C LYS A 115 -30.71 -7.58 33.68
N GLN A 116 -31.48 -8.63 34.02
CA GLN A 116 -31.26 -9.97 34.61
C GLN A 116 -32.68 -10.51 34.88
N LYS A 117 -33.08 -11.64 34.29
CA LYS A 117 -33.88 -12.74 34.89
C LYS A 117 -34.36 -13.71 33.83
#